data_AF-A0A933AMS0-F1
#
_entry.id   AF-A0A933AMS0-F1
#
_cell.length_a   1.000
_cell.length_b   1.000
_cell.length_c   1.000
_cell.angle_alpha   90.00
_cell.angle_beta   90.00
_cell.angle_gamma   90.00
#
_symmetry.space_group_name_H-M   'P 1'
#
loop_
_entity.id
_entity.type
_entity.pdbx_description
1 polymer ?
#
loop_
_entity_poly.entity_id
_entity_poly.type
_entity_poly.pdbx_seq_one_letter_code
_entity_poly.pdbx_strand_id
1 'polypeptide(L)' 'TSPAWSVLFPSVGALITDTGGILSHPAVIAREYRIPAIVATGNATLVLHDGQLVTVDGNAGLVEIRQ' A
#
# COMPACT_ATOMS: atom_id res chain seq x y z
N THR A 1 6.60 0.47 8.35
CA THR A 1 5.43 -0.19 8.99
C THR A 1 5.90 -1.00 10.18
N SER A 2 5.22 -0.89 11.33
CA SER A 2 5.47 -1.73 12.52
C SER A 2 4.58 -2.99 12.47
N PRO A 3 4.98 -4.13 13.05
CA PRO A 3 4.13 -5.32 13.16
C PRO A 3 2.75 -5.05 13.78
N ALA A 4 2.63 -4.02 14.62
CA ALA A 4 1.37 -3.60 15.23
C ALA A 4 0.28 -3.25 14.20
N TRP A 5 0.66 -2.84 12.99
CA TRP A 5 -0.29 -2.46 11.93
C TRP A 5 -0.98 -3.68 11.30
N SER A 6 -0.46 -4.89 11.49
CA SER A 6 -1.00 -6.11 10.88
C SER A 6 -2.47 -6.36 11.19
N VAL A 7 -2.98 -5.88 12.34
CA VAL A 7 -4.41 -6.01 12.70
C VAL A 7 -5.34 -5.23 11.76
N LEU A 8 -4.83 -4.22 11.07
CA LEU A 8 -5.61 -3.38 10.15
C LEU A 8 -5.64 -3.95 8.74
N PHE A 9 -4.70 -4.82 8.37
CA PHE A 9 -4.55 -5.30 6.99
C PHE A 9 -5.81 -5.99 6.47
N PRO A 10 -6.51 -6.85 7.23
CA PRO A 10 -7.76 -7.45 6.76
C PRO A 10 -8.85 -6.44 6.36
N SER A 11 -8.75 -5.19 6.82
CA SER A 11 -9.76 -4.14 6.60
C SER A 11 -9.43 -3.15 5.49
N VAL A 12 -8.24 -3.21 4.87
CA VAL A 12 -7.83 -2.25 3.85
C VAL A 12 -8.00 -2.81 2.43
N GLY A 13 -8.36 -1.94 1.48
CA GLY A 13 -8.50 -2.31 0.07
C GLY A 13 -7.18 -2.33 -0.73
N ALA A 14 -6.17 -1.60 -0.27
CA ALA A 14 -4.83 -1.56 -0.85
C ALA A 14 -3.81 -1.05 0.18
N LEU A 15 -2.53 -1.30 -0.05
CA LEU A 15 -1.42 -0.81 0.78
C LEU A 15 -0.41 -0.04 -0.07
N ILE A 16 -0.09 1.19 0.33
CA ILE A 16 0.92 2.02 -0.35
C ILE A 16 1.92 2.49 0.71
N THR A 17 3.22 2.29 0.46
CA THR A 17 4.27 2.73 1.41
C THR A 17 5.42 3.46 0.71
N ASP A 18 5.87 4.56 1.29
CA ASP A 18 7.02 5.33 0.79
C ASP A 18 8.34 4.56 0.90
N THR A 19 8.43 3.70 1.91
CA THR A 19 9.64 2.95 2.24
C THR A 19 9.36 1.44 2.27
N GLY A 20 10.43 0.65 2.22
CA GLY A 20 10.36 -0.80 2.25
C GLY A 20 10.97 -1.42 0.98
N GLY A 21 10.62 -2.67 0.73
CA GLY A 21 11.07 -3.41 -0.43
C GLY A 21 10.21 -4.65 -0.65
N ILE A 22 10.48 -5.38 -1.73
CA ILE A 22 9.63 -6.50 -2.16
C ILE A 22 9.49 -7.61 -1.10
N LEU A 23 10.49 -7.78 -0.21
CA LEU A 23 10.51 -8.74 0.90
C LEU A 23 10.21 -8.11 2.26
N SER A 24 9.88 -6.83 2.31
CA SER A 24 9.60 -6.14 3.57
C SER A 24 8.32 -6.64 4.22
N HIS A 25 8.22 -6.50 5.54
CA HIS A 25 7.02 -6.83 6.33
C HIS A 25 5.69 -6.42 5.66
N PRO A 26 5.49 -5.16 5.20
CA PRO A 26 4.23 -4.77 4.57
C PRO A 26 3.96 -5.53 3.26
N ALA A 27 5.01 -5.82 2.47
CA ALA A 27 4.88 -6.55 1.22
C ALA A 27 4.57 -8.04 1.42
N VAL A 28 5.12 -8.66 2.46
CA VAL A 28 4.83 -10.07 2.80
C VAL A 28 3.39 -10.19 3.28
N ILE A 29 3.00 -9.37 4.27
CA ILE A 29 1.67 -9.42 4.85
C ILE A 29 0.60 -9.08 3.79
N ALA A 30 0.83 -8.10 2.91
CA ALA A 30 -0.12 -7.81 1.84
C ALA A 30 -0.40 -9.03 0.94
N ARG A 31 0.60 -9.86 0.65
CA ARG A 31 0.43 -11.10 -0.13
C ARG A 31 -0.37 -12.15 0.64
N GLU A 32 -0.11 -12.31 1.92
CA GLU A 32 -0.85 -13.24 2.78
C GLU A 32 -2.35 -12.91 2.80
N TYR A 33 -2.67 -11.61 2.90
CA TYR A 33 -4.05 -11.13 2.89
C TYR A 33 -4.63 -10.89 1.49
N ARG A 34 -3.85 -11.12 0.41
CA ARG A 34 -4.23 -10.89 -0.99
C ARG A 34 -4.70 -9.46 -1.27
N ILE A 35 -4.00 -8.50 -0.69
CA ILE A 35 -4.26 -7.07 -0.83
C ILE A 35 -3.28 -6.50 -1.86
N PRO A 36 -3.75 -5.71 -2.85
CA PRO A 36 -2.87 -4.96 -3.75
C PRO A 36 -1.90 -4.09 -2.96
N ALA A 37 -0.60 -4.20 -3.23
CA ALA A 37 0.40 -3.42 -2.53
C ALA A 37 1.46 -2.84 -3.45
N ILE A 38 1.80 -1.57 -3.20
CA ILE A 38 2.92 -0.87 -3.83
C ILE A 38 3.81 -0.35 -2.70
N VAL A 39 5.07 -0.76 -2.72
CA VAL A 39 6.04 -0.42 -1.67
C VAL A 39 7.21 0.34 -2.27
N ALA A 40 7.88 1.14 -1.45
CA ALA A 40 9.02 1.96 -1.86
C ALA A 40 8.67 3.03 -2.90
N THR A 41 7.50 3.67 -2.79
CA THR A 41 7.10 4.77 -3.69
C THR A 41 7.93 6.04 -3.51
N GLY A 42 8.61 6.20 -2.37
CA GLY A 42 9.43 7.37 -2.04
C GLY A 42 8.65 8.64 -1.67
N ASN A 43 7.46 8.86 -2.24
CA ASN A 43 6.71 10.10 -2.06
C ASN A 43 5.18 9.94 -2.04
N ALA A 44 4.63 8.71 -1.93
CA ALA A 44 3.19 8.52 -1.97
C ALA A 44 2.47 9.27 -0.85
N THR A 45 3.00 9.32 0.38
CA THR A 45 2.36 10.07 1.48
C THR A 45 2.43 11.60 1.31
N LEU A 46 3.23 12.09 0.38
CA LEU A 46 3.29 13.52 0.01
C LEU A 46 2.32 13.87 -1.13
N VAL A 47 1.96 12.88 -1.94
CA VAL A 47 1.11 13.06 -3.13
C VAL A 47 -0.35 12.70 -2.83
N LEU A 48 -0.56 11.66 -2.03
CA LEU A 48 -1.88 11.18 -1.63
C LEU A 48 -2.33 11.88 -0.34
N HIS A 49 -3.60 12.23 -0.31
CA HIS A 49 -4.25 12.95 0.78
C HIS A 49 -5.46 12.16 1.28
N ASP A 50 -5.77 12.32 2.56
CA ASP A 50 -6.90 11.65 3.18
C ASP A 50 -8.22 11.99 2.46
N GLY A 51 -9.07 10.96 2.31
CA GLY A 51 -10.36 11.08 1.62
C GLY A 51 -10.27 11.01 0.08
N GLN A 52 -9.08 10.93 -0.51
CA GLN A 52 -8.95 10.72 -1.95
C GLN A 52 -9.33 9.29 -2.34
N LEU A 53 -10.17 9.18 -3.37
CA LEU A 53 -10.45 7.90 -4.01
C LEU A 53 -9.31 7.57 -4.96
N VAL A 54 -8.73 6.39 -4.82
CA VAL A 54 -7.61 5.92 -5.66
C VAL A 54 -7.87 4.54 -6.21
N THR A 55 -7.32 4.25 -7.39
CA THR A 55 -7.21 2.91 -7.94
C THR A 55 -5.77 2.46 -7.83
N VAL A 56 -5.56 1.23 -7.36
CA VAL A 56 -4.22 0.67 -7.12
C VAL A 56 -4.07 -0.62 -7.91
N ASP A 57 -3.05 -0.67 -8.76
CA ASP A 57 -2.59 -1.89 -9.42
C ASP A 57 -1.23 -2.29 -8.85
N GLY A 58 -1.23 -3.29 -7.97
CA GLY A 58 -0.02 -3.82 -7.35
C GLY A 58 0.89 -4.61 -8.30
N ASN A 59 0.40 -5.07 -9.45
CA ASN A 59 1.21 -5.78 -10.44
C ASN A 59 1.95 -4.79 -11.35
N ALA A 60 1.24 -3.72 -11.78
CA ALA A 60 1.83 -2.67 -12.60
C ALA A 60 2.64 -1.66 -11.78
N GLY A 61 2.45 -1.62 -10.45
CA GLY A 61 3.06 -0.60 -9.61
C GLY A 61 2.44 0.79 -9.81
N LEU A 62 1.15 0.85 -10.16
CA LEU A 62 0.45 2.09 -10.52
C LEU A 62 -0.58 2.48 -9.45
N VAL A 63 -0.58 3.78 -9.10
CA VAL A 63 -1.64 4.42 -8.31
C VAL A 63 -2.25 5.53 -9.15
N GLU A 64 -3.57 5.49 -9.34
CA GLU A 64 -4.32 6.54 -10.04
C GLU A 64 -5.29 7.22 -9.08
N ILE A 65 -5.24 8.55 -9.02
CA ILE A 65 -6.22 9.35 -8.28
C ILE A 65 -7.48 9.45 -9.14
N ARG A 66 -8.63 9.06 -8.58
CA ARG A 66 -9.95 9.20 -9.23
C ARG A 66 -10.49 10.60 -8.91
N GLN A 67 -11.03 11.29 -9.91
CA GLN A 67 -11.72 12.57 -9.75
C GLN A 67 -13.17 12.37 -9.33
#